data_AF-A0A8S1ACW5-F1
#
_entry.id   AF-A0A8S1ACW5-F1
#
_cell.length_a   1.000
_cell.length_b   1.000
_cell.length_c   1.000
_cell.angle_alpha   90.00
_cell.angle_beta   90.00
_cell.angle_gamma   90.00
#
_symmetry.space_group_name_H-M   'P 1'
#
loop_
_entity.id
_entity.type
_entity.pdbx_description
1 polymer ?
#
loop_
_entity_poly.entity_id
_entity_poly.type
_entity_poly.pdbx_seq_one_letter_code
_entity_poly.pdbx_strand_id
1 'polypeptide(L)'
;MLSTGFGRVEKDKITPSYQHEDYMFPETHKKKKLKWLSEHSEEESLNSILEFLNNEDEKEKFLSQMQNILNSMNENSLPVVAAYLLNRSGKNDELSVSFRDPQWFEKGVAAQKIPIRKKNSKINQNDCVAAILATKKYFTWTPDVIDNVAFNTLYELQYCLLHMNYLNTLCGSPFMTTKYHETFNGTFIYKLLKDMDGGDEKEFIAELFKTAPSVLTFVNKLISTYEKLLKGPD
;
A
#
# COMPACT_ATOMS: atom_id res chain seq x y z
N MET A 1 -0.55 -74.89 16.06
CA MET A 1 0.62 -74.07 15.70
C MET A 1 0.16 -73.10 14.62
N LEU A 2 -0.25 -71.91 15.02
CA LEU A 2 -0.88 -70.93 14.14
C LEU A 2 0.07 -69.75 13.94
N SER A 3 0.42 -69.57 12.67
CA SER A 3 1.11 -68.44 12.09
C SER A 3 0.24 -67.19 12.16
N THR A 4 0.75 -66.11 12.76
CA THR A 4 0.22 -64.76 12.60
C THR A 4 1.36 -63.85 12.14
N GLY A 5 1.37 -63.57 10.84
CA GLY A 5 2.19 -62.54 10.24
C GLY A 5 1.63 -61.16 10.58
N PHE A 6 2.50 -60.27 11.04
CA PHE A 6 2.23 -58.85 11.09
C PHE A 6 2.82 -58.19 9.85
N GLY A 7 1.95 -57.92 8.88
CA GLY A 7 2.24 -57.12 7.71
C GLY A 7 2.57 -55.69 8.11
N ARG A 8 3.71 -55.21 7.61
CA ARG A 8 4.15 -53.81 7.72
C ARG A 8 3.29 -53.01 6.73
N VAL A 9 2.44 -52.11 7.24
CA VAL A 9 1.69 -51.17 6.40
C VAL A 9 2.66 -50.06 5.97
N GLU A 10 3.02 -50.06 4.69
CA GLU A 10 3.63 -48.91 4.03
C GLU A 10 2.65 -47.73 4.10
N LYS A 11 3.08 -46.65 4.76
CA LYS A 11 2.38 -45.37 4.68
C LYS A 11 2.86 -44.69 3.41
N ASP A 12 2.12 -44.90 2.33
CA ASP A 12 2.21 -44.08 1.13
C ASP A 12 1.97 -42.61 1.51
N LYS A 13 3.05 -41.83 1.47
CA LYS A 13 2.95 -40.38 1.52
C LYS A 13 2.44 -39.89 0.18
N ILE A 14 1.12 -39.75 0.07
CA ILE A 14 0.50 -38.94 -0.99
C ILE A 14 0.86 -37.49 -0.69
N THR A 15 1.90 -36.97 -1.34
CA THR A 15 2.11 -35.54 -1.48
C THR A 15 1.09 -35.00 -2.48
N PRO A 16 0.24 -34.02 -2.13
CA PRO A 16 -0.50 -33.28 -3.12
C PRO A 16 0.49 -32.40 -3.88
N SER A 17 0.80 -32.77 -5.13
CA SER A 17 1.46 -31.87 -6.06
C SER A 17 0.47 -30.78 -6.45
N TYR A 18 0.46 -29.68 -5.69
CA TYR A 18 -0.15 -28.44 -6.14
C TYR A 18 0.69 -27.91 -7.29
N GLN A 19 0.28 -28.23 -8.52
CA GLN A 19 0.68 -27.46 -9.68
C GLN A 19 -0.04 -26.11 -9.58
N HIS A 20 0.69 -25.11 -9.07
CA HIS A 20 0.35 -23.71 -9.32
C HIS A 20 0.61 -23.45 -10.81
N GLU A 21 -0.34 -23.84 -11.66
CA GLU A 21 -0.40 -23.24 -12.99
C GLU A 21 -0.82 -21.78 -12.81
N ASP A 22 0.11 -20.91 -13.19
CA ASP A 22 -0.04 -19.47 -13.24
C ASP A 22 -1.25 -19.08 -14.12
N TYR A 23 -2.42 -18.92 -13.51
CA TYR A 23 -3.48 -18.07 -14.05
C TYR A 23 -3.12 -16.59 -13.84
N MET A 24 -1.93 -16.20 -14.29
CA MET A 24 -1.59 -14.79 -14.45
C MET A 24 -2.26 -14.31 -15.74
N PHE A 25 -3.55 -13.97 -15.66
CA PHE A 25 -4.23 -13.27 -16.75
C PHE A 25 -3.37 -12.06 -17.16
N PRO A 26 -2.93 -11.97 -18.43
CA PRO A 26 -2.09 -10.88 -18.90
C PRO A 26 -2.68 -9.53 -18.48
N GLU A 27 -1.86 -8.64 -17.92
CA GLU A 27 -2.22 -7.27 -17.51
C GLU A 27 -3.07 -6.53 -18.58
N THR A 28 -2.80 -6.83 -19.85
CA THR A 28 -3.51 -6.30 -21.02
C THR A 28 -4.97 -6.76 -21.11
N HIS A 29 -5.30 -7.99 -20.71
CA HIS A 29 -6.67 -8.49 -20.70
C HIS A 29 -7.48 -7.92 -19.55
N LYS A 30 -6.88 -7.76 -18.36
CA LYS A 30 -7.55 -7.11 -17.22
C LYS A 30 -7.94 -5.67 -17.55
N LYS A 31 -7.03 -4.90 -18.15
CA LYS A 31 -7.30 -3.52 -18.57
C LYS A 31 -8.39 -3.43 -19.64
N LYS A 32 -8.39 -4.33 -20.62
CA LYS A 32 -9.46 -4.37 -21.65
C LYS A 32 -10.83 -4.67 -21.04
N LYS A 33 -10.91 -5.63 -20.11
CA LYS A 33 -12.17 -5.97 -19.41
C LYS A 33 -12.66 -4.82 -18.53
N LEU A 34 -11.78 -4.19 -17.75
CA LEU A 34 -12.14 -3.03 -16.92
C LEU A 34 -12.57 -1.83 -17.77
N LYS A 35 -11.91 -1.59 -18.90
CA LYS A 35 -12.30 -0.55 -19.85
C LYS A 35 -13.69 -0.82 -20.43
N TRP A 36 -13.93 -2.06 -20.89
CA TRP A 36 -15.24 -2.46 -21.41
C TRP A 36 -16.34 -2.27 -20.36
N LEU A 37 -16.13 -2.71 -19.11
CA LEU A 37 -17.07 -2.49 -18.00
C LEU A 37 -17.33 -1.01 -17.70
N SER A 38 -16.36 -0.12 -17.93
CA SER A 38 -16.54 1.32 -17.72
C SER A 38 -17.32 2.02 -18.84
N GLU A 39 -17.46 1.37 -20.00
CA GLU A 39 -18.13 1.92 -21.18
C GLU A 39 -19.60 1.46 -21.30
N HIS A 40 -20.04 0.51 -20.48
CA HIS A 40 -21.39 -0.07 -20.50
C HIS A 40 -22.11 0.18 -19.18
N SER A 41 -23.44 0.20 -19.23
CA SER A 41 -24.25 0.23 -18.00
C SER A 41 -24.10 -1.06 -17.20
N GLU A 42 -24.49 -1.02 -15.92
CA GLU A 42 -24.51 -2.19 -15.05
C GLU A 42 -25.39 -3.31 -15.62
N GLU A 43 -26.57 -2.95 -16.14
CA GLU A 43 -27.52 -3.88 -16.74
C GLU A 43 -26.98 -4.52 -18.03
N GLU A 44 -26.40 -3.74 -18.95
CA GLU A 44 -25.76 -4.26 -20.16
C GLU A 44 -24.58 -5.17 -19.85
N SER A 45 -23.78 -4.79 -18.86
CA SER A 45 -22.63 -5.57 -18.40
C SER A 45 -23.08 -6.91 -17.82
N LEU A 46 -24.10 -6.88 -16.96
CA LEU A 46 -24.67 -8.08 -16.35
C LEU A 46 -25.26 -9.01 -17.41
N ASN A 47 -26.09 -8.50 -18.31
CA ASN A 47 -26.71 -9.28 -19.37
C ASN A 47 -25.65 -9.94 -20.27
N SER A 48 -24.62 -9.21 -20.68
CA SER A 48 -23.53 -9.76 -21.50
C SER A 48 -22.75 -10.86 -20.79
N ILE A 49 -22.52 -10.72 -19.47
CA ILE A 49 -21.87 -11.76 -18.67
C ILE A 49 -22.76 -13.00 -18.59
N LEU A 50 -24.06 -12.82 -18.34
CA LEU A 50 -25.02 -13.92 -18.25
C LEU A 50 -25.21 -14.65 -19.59
N GLU A 51 -25.17 -13.94 -20.71
CA GLU A 51 -25.19 -14.54 -22.05
C GLU A 51 -23.95 -15.41 -22.34
N PHE A 52 -22.81 -15.07 -21.73
CA PHE A 52 -21.57 -15.85 -21.88
C PHE A 52 -21.55 -17.12 -21.02
N LEU A 53 -22.40 -17.21 -20.00
CA LEU A 53 -22.52 -18.37 -19.12
C LEU A 53 -23.57 -19.34 -19.72
N ASN A 54 -23.10 -20.51 -20.17
CA ASN A 54 -23.94 -21.45 -20.91
C ASN A 54 -24.85 -22.31 -20.01
N ASN A 55 -24.51 -22.44 -18.73
CA ASN A 55 -25.25 -23.26 -17.77
C ASN A 55 -25.98 -22.38 -16.73
N GLU A 56 -27.22 -22.73 -16.39
CA GLU A 56 -28.00 -22.06 -15.35
C GLU A 56 -27.32 -22.15 -13.98
N ASP A 57 -26.66 -23.27 -13.64
CA ASP A 57 -25.91 -23.38 -12.37
C ASP A 57 -24.76 -22.35 -12.28
N GLU A 58 -24.12 -22.04 -13.40
CA GLU A 58 -23.04 -21.04 -13.44
C GLU A 58 -23.60 -19.63 -13.29
N LYS A 59 -24.75 -19.34 -13.89
CA LYS A 59 -25.46 -18.06 -13.75
C LYS A 59 -25.91 -17.85 -12.31
N GLU A 60 -26.56 -18.83 -11.70
CA GLU A 60 -26.98 -18.75 -10.28
C GLU A 60 -25.78 -18.54 -9.36
N LYS A 61 -24.69 -19.28 -9.57
CA LYS A 61 -23.46 -19.11 -8.80
C LYS A 61 -22.86 -17.72 -8.96
N PHE A 62 -22.82 -17.19 -10.18
CA PHE A 62 -22.32 -15.85 -10.45
C PHE A 62 -23.18 -14.78 -9.76
N LEU A 63 -24.50 -14.85 -9.91
CA LEU A 63 -25.44 -13.92 -9.26
C LEU A 63 -25.36 -13.98 -7.74
N SER A 64 -25.25 -15.18 -7.17
CA SER A 64 -25.06 -15.37 -5.73
C SER A 64 -23.75 -14.74 -5.24
N GLN A 65 -22.64 -14.94 -5.97
CA GLN A 65 -21.36 -14.31 -5.64
C GLN A 65 -21.41 -12.79 -5.75
N MET A 66 -22.04 -12.27 -6.81
CA MET A 66 -22.25 -10.83 -6.99
C MET A 66 -23.03 -10.23 -5.82
N GLN A 67 -24.14 -10.87 -5.43
CA GLN A 67 -24.95 -10.42 -4.29
C GLN A 67 -24.18 -10.50 -2.97
N ASN A 68 -23.40 -11.56 -2.75
CA ASN A 68 -22.56 -11.68 -1.56
C ASN A 68 -21.51 -10.57 -1.48
N ILE A 69 -20.91 -10.18 -2.62
CA ILE A 69 -19.98 -9.05 -2.69
C ILE A 69 -20.70 -7.74 -2.35
N LEU A 70 -21.87 -7.50 -2.95
CA LEU A 70 -22.68 -6.30 -2.65
C LEU A 70 -23.08 -6.23 -1.18
N ASN A 71 -23.52 -7.34 -0.59
CA ASN A 71 -23.84 -7.42 0.83
C ASN A 71 -22.60 -7.18 1.70
N SER A 72 -21.45 -7.76 1.34
CA SER A 72 -20.18 -7.54 2.05
C SER A 72 -19.70 -6.09 1.98
N MET A 73 -20.00 -5.39 0.88
CA MET A 73 -19.76 -3.95 0.72
C MET A 73 -20.73 -3.11 1.58
N ASN A 74 -21.92 -3.61 1.89
CA ASN A 74 -22.90 -2.89 2.72
C ASN A 74 -22.74 -3.16 4.22
N GLU A 75 -22.33 -4.37 4.62
CA GLU A 75 -22.27 -4.79 6.04
C GLU A 75 -20.98 -4.37 6.76
N ASN A 76 -19.89 -4.15 6.02
CA ASN A 76 -18.66 -3.61 6.59
C ASN A 76 -18.62 -2.12 6.32
N SER A 77 -18.17 -1.30 7.29
CA SER A 77 -17.80 0.08 6.97
C SER A 77 -16.73 0.02 5.88
N LEU A 78 -17.14 0.31 4.65
CA LEU A 78 -16.26 0.27 3.49
C LEU A 78 -15.02 1.09 3.87
N PRO A 79 -13.80 0.57 3.60
CA PRO A 79 -12.62 1.41 3.64
C PRO A 79 -12.95 2.68 2.87
N VAL A 80 -12.68 3.83 3.47
CA VAL A 80 -13.19 5.14 3.01
C VAL A 80 -12.95 5.38 1.52
N VAL A 81 -11.82 4.86 1.02
CA VAL A 81 -11.44 4.85 -0.39
C VAL A 81 -12.45 4.13 -1.28
N ALA A 82 -12.95 2.96 -0.87
CA ALA A 82 -13.94 2.18 -1.61
C ALA A 82 -15.32 2.86 -1.61
N ALA A 83 -15.78 3.34 -0.43
CA ALA A 83 -17.01 4.13 -0.35
C ALA A 83 -16.94 5.38 -1.24
N TYR A 84 -15.78 6.03 -1.27
CA TYR A 84 -15.52 7.20 -2.12
C TYR A 84 -15.58 6.86 -3.61
N LEU A 85 -14.92 5.79 -4.04
CA LEU A 85 -14.86 5.41 -5.45
C LEU A 85 -16.23 4.97 -5.99
N LEU A 86 -17.03 4.29 -5.16
CA LEU A 86 -18.37 3.83 -5.50
C LEU A 86 -19.38 4.99 -5.60
N ASN A 87 -19.25 6.02 -4.77
CA ASN A 87 -20.16 7.18 -4.75
C ASN A 87 -19.76 8.31 -5.73
N ARG A 88 -18.74 8.11 -6.57
CA ARG A 88 -18.23 9.13 -7.51
C ARG A 88 -19.19 9.47 -8.66
N SER A 89 -20.24 8.69 -8.89
CA SER A 89 -21.16 8.86 -10.03
C SER A 89 -22.19 9.99 -9.85
N GLY A 90 -22.31 10.55 -8.64
CA GLY A 90 -23.16 11.71 -8.38
C GLY A 90 -22.59 12.98 -9.01
N LYS A 91 -23.15 13.42 -10.15
CA LYS A 91 -22.76 14.63 -10.90
C LYS A 91 -22.72 15.94 -10.11
N ASN A 92 -23.18 15.98 -8.86
CA ASN A 92 -23.40 17.22 -8.11
C ASN A 92 -22.70 17.33 -6.74
N ASP A 93 -21.88 16.37 -6.31
CA ASP A 93 -21.10 16.54 -5.08
C ASP A 93 -19.68 17.00 -5.41
N GLU A 94 -19.50 18.33 -5.40
CA GLU A 94 -18.20 18.89 -5.03
C GLU A 94 -17.83 18.32 -3.68
N LEU A 95 -16.99 17.29 -3.69
CA LEU A 95 -16.30 16.79 -2.52
C LEU A 95 -15.54 17.95 -1.87
N SER A 96 -16.22 18.60 -0.93
CA SER A 96 -15.65 19.58 -0.04
C SER A 96 -14.79 18.82 0.97
N VAL A 97 -13.58 18.51 0.54
CA VAL A 97 -12.54 18.03 1.44
C VAL A 97 -12.21 19.21 2.36
N SER A 98 -12.88 19.25 3.52
CA SER A 98 -12.59 20.22 4.56
C SER A 98 -11.16 20.00 5.05
N PHE A 99 -10.48 21.09 5.43
CA PHE A 99 -9.14 21.04 6.01
C PHE A 99 -9.05 20.20 7.30
N ARG A 100 -10.19 19.94 7.96
CA ARG A 100 -10.27 19.09 9.17
C ARG A 100 -10.82 17.69 8.91
N ASP A 101 -11.02 17.30 7.66
CA ASP A 101 -11.48 15.95 7.35
C ASP A 101 -10.36 14.94 7.69
N PRO A 102 -10.54 14.03 8.65
CA PRO A 102 -9.51 13.06 9.04
C PRO A 102 -9.15 12.08 7.91
N GLN A 103 -9.94 12.04 6.84
CA GLN A 103 -9.77 11.18 5.66
C GLN A 103 -9.44 11.98 4.39
N TRP A 104 -9.05 13.24 4.55
CA TRP A 104 -8.78 14.16 3.46
C TRP A 104 -7.69 13.65 2.50
N PHE A 105 -6.76 12.83 3.00
CA PHE A 105 -5.69 12.23 2.22
C PHE A 105 -6.24 11.22 1.21
N GLU A 106 -6.90 10.17 1.71
CA GLU A 106 -7.48 9.10 0.93
C GLU A 106 -8.43 9.66 -0.14
N LYS A 107 -9.26 10.63 0.25
CA LYS A 107 -10.17 11.34 -0.64
C LYS A 107 -9.42 12.18 -1.69
N GLY A 108 -8.34 12.87 -1.30
CA GLY A 108 -7.55 13.68 -2.23
C GLY A 108 -6.73 12.86 -3.23
N VAL A 109 -6.23 11.67 -2.84
CA VAL A 109 -5.52 10.75 -3.73
C VAL A 109 -6.51 10.15 -4.73
N ALA A 110 -7.65 9.67 -4.25
CA ALA A 110 -8.69 9.11 -5.11
C ALA A 110 -9.30 10.17 -6.05
N ALA A 111 -9.37 11.44 -5.62
CA ALA A 111 -9.75 12.58 -6.45
C ALA A 111 -8.67 13.03 -7.45
N GLN A 112 -7.47 12.45 -7.43
CA GLN A 112 -6.29 12.92 -8.17
C GLN A 112 -5.89 14.39 -7.89
N LYS A 113 -6.39 14.99 -6.80
CA LYS A 113 -6.03 16.35 -6.38
C LYS A 113 -4.70 16.41 -5.63
N ILE A 114 -4.13 15.24 -5.29
CA ILE A 114 -2.80 15.10 -4.69
C ILE A 114 -1.86 14.51 -5.75
N PRO A 115 -0.94 15.31 -6.31
CA PRO A 115 -0.01 14.83 -7.33
C PRO A 115 1.09 13.96 -6.71
N ILE A 116 1.04 12.65 -6.96
CA ILE A 116 2.16 11.75 -6.72
C ILE A 116 3.14 11.92 -7.89
N ARG A 117 4.12 12.83 -7.77
CA ARG A 117 5.15 13.02 -8.79
C ARG A 117 6.01 11.75 -8.90
N LYS A 118 5.73 10.90 -9.89
CA LYS A 118 6.62 9.82 -10.32
C LYS A 118 7.87 10.44 -10.98
N LYS A 119 8.91 10.74 -10.22
CA LYS A 119 10.25 10.91 -10.82
C LYS A 119 10.77 9.52 -11.20
N ASN A 120 11.36 9.43 -12.38
CA ASN A 120 11.98 8.22 -12.97
C ASN A 120 13.21 7.72 -12.17
N SER A 121 13.09 7.45 -10.88
CA SER A 121 14.04 6.55 -10.24
C SER A 121 13.75 5.16 -10.80
N LYS A 122 14.72 4.57 -11.50
CA LYS A 122 14.67 3.16 -11.96
C LYS A 122 14.78 2.24 -10.75
N ILE A 123 13.86 2.33 -9.80
CA ILE A 123 13.78 1.42 -8.66
C ILE A 123 13.10 0.16 -9.18
N ASN A 124 13.75 -0.98 -8.98
CA ASN A 124 13.19 -2.26 -9.34
C ASN A 124 12.00 -2.57 -8.42
N GLN A 125 10.85 -2.96 -9.00
CA GLN A 125 9.67 -3.31 -8.22
C GLN A 125 9.92 -4.45 -7.23
N ASN A 126 10.76 -5.43 -7.59
CA ASN A 126 11.11 -6.53 -6.69
C ASN A 126 11.94 -6.03 -5.50
N ASP A 127 12.82 -5.07 -5.71
CA ASP A 127 13.58 -4.43 -4.63
C ASP A 127 12.66 -3.62 -3.71
N CYS A 128 11.61 -2.97 -4.24
CA CYS A 128 10.59 -2.32 -3.40
C CYS A 128 9.90 -3.33 -2.49
N VAL A 129 9.50 -4.49 -3.02
CA VAL A 129 8.87 -5.56 -2.22
C VAL A 129 9.85 -6.07 -1.16
N ALA A 130 11.10 -6.34 -1.53
CA ALA A 130 12.14 -6.77 -0.58
C ALA A 130 12.37 -5.73 0.53
N ALA A 131 12.46 -4.45 0.18
CA ALA A 131 12.60 -3.34 1.13
C ALA A 131 11.41 -3.22 2.08
N ILE A 132 10.18 -3.38 1.57
CA ILE A 132 8.96 -3.40 2.40
C ILE A 132 9.02 -4.56 3.40
N LEU A 133 9.42 -5.75 2.96
CA LEU A 133 9.54 -6.92 3.83
C LEU A 133 10.62 -6.72 4.90
N ALA A 134 11.79 -6.19 4.52
CA ALA A 134 12.89 -5.89 5.43
C ALA A 134 12.50 -4.85 6.49
N THR A 135 11.67 -3.88 6.11
CA THR A 135 11.25 -2.79 6.99
C THR A 135 9.95 -3.04 7.76
N LYS A 136 9.24 -4.13 7.47
CA LYS A 136 7.90 -4.41 8.00
C LYS A 136 7.81 -4.32 9.54
N LYS A 137 8.84 -4.80 10.25
CA LYS A 137 8.89 -4.78 11.74
C LYS A 137 8.89 -3.37 12.34
N TYR A 138 9.29 -2.36 11.56
CA TYR A 138 9.33 -0.96 12.01
C TYR A 138 7.97 -0.26 11.87
N PHE A 139 7.06 -0.79 11.05
CA PHE A 139 5.73 -0.20 10.85
C PHE A 139 4.70 -0.68 11.88
N THR A 140 4.93 -1.80 12.54
CA THR A 140 4.00 -2.33 13.54
C THR A 140 4.19 -1.61 14.86
N TRP A 141 3.11 -1.03 15.39
CA TRP A 141 3.13 -0.48 16.75
C TRP A 141 3.23 -1.62 17.76
N THR A 142 4.15 -1.51 18.70
CA THR A 142 4.22 -2.38 19.87
C THR A 142 4.26 -1.49 21.11
N PRO A 143 3.50 -1.82 22.18
CA PRO A 143 3.44 -1.00 23.39
C PRO A 143 4.74 -0.98 24.21
N ASP A 144 5.77 -1.69 23.77
CA ASP A 144 7.07 -1.81 24.44
C ASP A 144 7.76 -0.43 24.51
N VAL A 145 7.91 0.06 25.75
CA VAL A 145 8.68 1.24 26.21
C VAL A 145 8.87 2.32 25.14
N ILE A 146 7.86 3.19 25.05
CA ILE A 146 7.95 4.45 24.33
C ILE A 146 8.99 5.32 25.04
N ASP A 147 10.08 5.62 24.35
CA ASP A 147 10.95 6.72 24.73
C ASP A 147 10.19 8.01 24.41
N ASN A 148 9.57 8.56 25.44
CA ASN A 148 8.80 9.80 25.34
C ASN A 148 9.66 10.96 24.84
N VAL A 149 10.97 10.96 25.09
CA VAL A 149 11.87 12.04 24.62
C VAL A 149 12.00 11.97 23.11
N ALA A 150 12.43 10.82 22.57
CA ALA A 150 12.60 10.64 21.13
C ALA A 150 11.28 10.82 20.36
N PHE A 151 10.17 10.32 20.93
CA PHE A 151 8.84 10.49 20.36
C PHE A 151 8.42 11.97 20.33
N ASN A 152 8.61 12.71 21.43
CA ASN A 152 8.28 14.13 21.48
C ASN A 152 9.13 14.94 20.51
N THR A 153 10.44 14.66 20.39
CA THR A 153 11.32 15.32 19.41
C THR A 153 10.84 15.10 17.97
N LEU A 154 10.40 13.88 17.64
CA LEU A 154 9.80 13.61 16.33
C LEU A 154 8.53 14.44 16.14
N TYR A 155 7.64 14.48 17.13
CA TYR A 155 6.42 15.30 17.06
C TYR A 155 6.72 16.80 16.87
N GLU A 156 7.69 17.33 17.61
CA GLU A 156 8.14 18.72 17.46
C GLU A 156 8.63 19.01 16.04
N LEU A 157 9.44 18.11 15.47
CA LEU A 157 9.86 18.22 14.07
C LEU A 157 8.66 18.23 13.11
N GLN A 158 7.68 17.35 13.30
CA GLN A 158 6.46 17.33 12.47
C GLN A 158 5.69 18.65 12.57
N TYR A 159 5.60 19.22 13.78
CA TYR A 159 5.00 20.54 13.98
C TYR A 159 5.80 21.65 13.30
N CYS A 160 7.13 21.67 13.39
CA CYS A 160 7.96 22.65 12.69
C CYS A 160 7.73 22.60 11.17
N LEU A 161 7.70 21.39 10.61
CA LEU A 161 7.41 21.18 9.19
C LEU A 161 6.00 21.70 8.84
N LEU A 162 4.99 21.39 9.64
CA LEU A 162 3.63 21.93 9.45
C LEU A 162 3.60 23.46 9.49
N HIS A 163 4.33 24.09 10.42
CA HIS A 163 4.43 25.54 10.48
C HIS A 163 5.12 26.15 9.25
N MET A 164 6.03 25.43 8.60
CA MET A 164 6.59 25.88 7.31
C MET A 164 5.51 25.98 6.22
N ASN A 165 4.47 25.12 6.23
CA ASN A 165 3.34 25.30 5.33
C ASN A 165 2.53 26.56 5.66
N TYR A 166 2.32 26.86 6.94
CA TYR A 166 1.63 28.08 7.33
C TYR A 166 2.41 29.32 6.90
N LEU A 167 3.74 29.32 7.08
CA LEU A 167 4.60 30.39 6.59
C LEU A 167 4.52 30.51 5.08
N ASN A 168 4.60 29.40 4.35
CA ASN A 168 4.41 29.38 2.90
C ASN A 168 3.07 30.03 2.50
N THR A 169 1.98 29.70 3.18
CA THR A 169 0.65 30.33 2.97
C THR A 169 0.68 31.83 3.22
N LEU A 170 1.27 32.29 4.33
CA LEU A 170 1.41 33.71 4.66
C LEU A 170 2.23 34.48 3.61
N CYS A 171 3.20 33.81 2.98
CA CYS A 171 4.01 34.37 1.90
C CYS A 171 3.33 34.30 0.51
N GLY A 172 2.03 33.99 0.43
CA GLY A 172 1.31 33.89 -0.83
C GLY A 172 1.46 32.55 -1.55
N SER A 173 1.88 31.50 -0.83
CA SER A 173 2.05 30.12 -1.33
C SER A 173 3.02 29.98 -2.52
N PRO A 174 4.25 30.55 -2.47
CA PRO A 174 5.23 30.42 -3.55
C PRO A 174 5.70 28.97 -3.77
N PHE A 175 5.56 28.11 -2.75
CA PHE A 175 5.88 26.69 -2.82
C PHE A 175 4.63 25.82 -2.76
N MET A 176 4.73 24.61 -3.30
CA MET A 176 3.67 23.61 -3.13
C MET A 176 3.64 23.13 -1.67
N THR A 177 2.48 23.26 -1.02
CA THR A 177 2.26 22.79 0.35
C THR A 177 2.62 21.31 0.47
N THR A 178 3.50 20.99 1.43
CA THR A 178 3.96 19.61 1.64
C THR A 178 3.13 18.95 2.73
N LYS A 179 2.64 17.74 2.48
CA LYS A 179 1.78 17.05 3.43
C LYS A 179 2.58 16.17 4.38
N TYR A 180 3.20 16.83 5.35
CA TYR A 180 4.21 16.22 6.20
C TYR A 180 3.77 14.91 6.89
N HIS A 181 2.59 14.88 7.51
CA HIS A 181 2.02 13.66 8.13
C HIS A 181 1.80 12.45 7.19
N GLU A 182 1.76 12.65 5.87
CA GLU A 182 1.65 11.56 4.88
C GLU A 182 3.03 11.10 4.37
N THR A 183 4.06 11.94 4.55
CA THR A 183 5.42 11.67 4.07
C THR A 183 6.28 10.89 5.07
N PHE A 184 5.92 10.87 6.34
CA PHE A 184 6.69 10.18 7.37
C PHE A 184 5.79 9.36 8.29
N ASN A 185 6.22 8.14 8.58
CA ASN A 185 5.62 7.32 9.63
C ASN A 185 6.49 7.47 10.88
N GLY A 186 5.99 8.16 11.90
CA GLY A 186 6.76 8.46 13.12
C GLY A 186 7.20 7.19 13.86
N THR A 187 6.34 6.16 13.90
CA THR A 187 6.67 4.85 14.49
C THR A 187 7.82 4.19 13.74
N PHE A 188 7.79 4.21 12.42
CA PHE A 188 8.87 3.71 11.57
C PHE A 188 10.18 4.41 11.87
N ILE A 189 10.20 5.75 11.85
CA ILE A 189 11.42 6.54 12.10
C ILE A 189 11.96 6.27 13.50
N TYR A 190 11.11 6.30 14.53
CA TYR A 190 11.52 6.05 15.91
C TYR A 190 12.16 4.67 16.07
N LYS A 191 11.47 3.61 15.61
CA LYS A 191 11.98 2.24 15.76
C LYS A 191 13.24 2.01 14.93
N LEU A 192 13.32 2.62 13.75
CA LEU A 192 14.52 2.55 12.92
C LEU A 192 15.71 3.21 13.63
N LEU A 193 15.53 4.43 14.16
CA LEU A 193 16.57 5.14 14.91
C LEU A 193 16.99 4.38 16.17
N LYS A 194 16.04 3.78 16.89
CA LYS A 194 16.33 2.97 18.08
C LYS A 194 17.15 1.72 17.76
N ASP A 195 16.85 1.03 16.65
CA ASP A 195 17.64 -0.12 16.20
C ASP A 195 19.02 0.30 15.64
N MET A 196 19.15 1.55 15.19
CA MET A 196 20.42 2.15 14.73
C MET A 196 21.32 2.63 15.87
N ASP A 197 20.76 2.86 17.07
CA ASP A 197 21.48 3.48 18.18
C ASP A 197 22.72 2.65 18.60
N GLY A 198 23.87 3.32 18.65
CA GLY A 198 25.17 2.71 19.01
C GLY A 198 25.94 2.01 17.88
N GLY A 199 25.46 2.03 16.62
CA GLY A 199 26.14 1.45 15.46
C GLY A 199 26.55 2.46 14.37
N ASP A 200 27.24 1.98 13.33
CA ASP A 200 27.47 2.77 12.11
C ASP A 200 26.18 2.83 11.27
N GLU A 201 25.62 4.02 11.12
CA GLU A 201 24.37 4.27 10.40
C GLU A 201 24.41 3.78 8.94
N LYS A 202 25.56 3.90 8.27
CA LYS A 202 25.74 3.52 6.87
C LYS A 202 25.79 2.01 6.74
N GLU A 203 26.48 1.34 7.65
CA GLU A 203 26.51 -0.13 7.70
C GLU A 203 25.11 -0.70 7.99
N PHE A 204 24.39 -0.10 8.94
CA PHE A 204 23.02 -0.51 9.25
C PHE A 204 22.08 -0.40 8.04
N ILE A 205 22.09 0.75 7.34
CA ILE A 205 21.26 0.95 6.14
C ILE A 205 21.68 -0.02 5.02
N ALA A 206 22.97 -0.26 4.84
CA ALA A 206 23.49 -1.20 3.84
C ALA A 206 23.01 -2.63 4.12
N GLU A 207 23.05 -3.09 5.37
CA GLU A 207 22.57 -4.42 5.73
C GLU A 207 21.04 -4.51 5.65
N LEU A 208 20.30 -3.48 6.10
CA LEU A 208 18.83 -3.44 6.07
C LEU A 208 18.28 -3.58 4.64
N PHE A 209 18.94 -2.98 3.65
CA PHE A 209 18.52 -3.01 2.24
C PHE A 209 19.42 -3.87 1.35
N LYS A 210 20.19 -4.79 1.91
CA LYS A 210 21.08 -5.70 1.18
C LYS A 210 20.39 -6.53 0.10
N THR A 211 19.13 -6.90 0.34
CA THR A 211 18.28 -7.65 -0.61
C THR A 211 17.55 -6.75 -1.62
N ALA A 212 17.72 -5.42 -1.52
CA ALA A 212 17.02 -4.41 -2.31
C ALA A 212 18.01 -3.35 -2.87
N PRO A 213 18.95 -3.73 -3.76
CA PRO A 213 20.08 -2.88 -4.16
C PRO A 213 19.68 -1.56 -4.85
N SER A 214 18.61 -1.53 -5.64
CA SER A 214 18.13 -0.27 -6.25
C SER A 214 17.50 0.68 -5.22
N VAL A 215 16.86 0.14 -4.18
CA VAL A 215 16.36 0.93 -3.04
C VAL A 215 17.53 1.46 -2.21
N LEU A 216 18.51 0.61 -1.89
CA LEU A 216 19.73 1.03 -1.18
C LEU A 216 20.46 2.15 -1.92
N THR A 217 20.64 2.01 -3.24
CA THR A 217 21.25 3.04 -4.09
C THR A 217 20.47 4.35 -4.03
N PHE A 218 19.13 4.28 -4.05
CA PHE A 218 18.27 5.46 -3.92
C PHE A 218 18.41 6.12 -2.55
N VAL A 219 18.39 5.36 -1.46
CA VAL A 219 18.57 5.86 -0.09
C VAL A 219 19.94 6.53 0.07
N ASN A 220 21.02 5.89 -0.39
CA ASN A 220 22.36 6.46 -0.34
C ASN A 220 22.46 7.78 -1.12
N LYS A 221 21.75 7.88 -2.25
CA LYS A 221 21.66 9.14 -3.00
C LYS A 221 20.92 10.22 -2.22
N LEU A 222 19.85 9.89 -1.51
CA LEU A 222 19.14 10.83 -0.64
C LEU A 222 20.04 11.31 0.50
N ILE A 223 20.71 10.40 1.19
CA ILE A 223 21.66 10.71 2.28
C ILE A 223 22.76 11.64 1.77
N SER A 224 23.42 11.29 0.67
CA SER A 224 24.48 12.13 0.07
C SER A 224 23.95 13.51 -0.33
N THR A 225 22.72 13.60 -0.84
CA THR A 225 22.12 14.89 -1.19
C THR A 225 21.87 15.73 0.07
N TYR A 226 21.36 15.11 1.13
CA TYR A 226 21.11 15.77 2.41
C TYR A 226 22.42 16.23 3.08
N GLU A 227 23.44 15.37 3.13
CA GLU A 227 24.78 15.73 3.64
C GLU A 227 25.36 16.94 2.90
N LYS A 228 25.16 17.04 1.58
CA LYS A 228 25.59 18.21 0.80
C LYS A 228 24.82 19.47 1.18
N LEU A 229 23.50 19.36 1.41
CA LEU A 229 22.69 20.50 1.83
C LEU A 229 23.10 21.02 3.22
N LEU A 230 23.48 20.12 4.14
CA LEU A 230 23.92 20.51 5.47
C LEU A 230 25.29 21.20 5.50
N LYS A 231 26.19 20.87 4.57
CA LYS A 231 27.51 21.50 4.48
C LYS A 231 27.45 22.94 3.94
N GLY A 232 26.32 23.36 3.37
CA GLY A 232 26.18 24.64 2.70
C GLY A 232 26.88 24.66 1.33
N PRO A 233 26.66 25.73 0.52
CA PRO A 233 27.47 25.95 -0.67
C PRO A 233 28.93 26.24 -0.27
N ASP A 234 29.88 25.54 -0.91
CA ASP A 234 31.32 25.86 -0.84
C ASP A 234 31.61 27.28 -1.35
#